data_AF-A0A482VIG1-F1
#
_entry.id   AF-A0A482VIG1-F1
#
_cell.length_a   1.000
_cell.length_b   1.000
_cell.length_c   1.000
_cell.angle_alpha   90.00
_cell.angle_beta   90.00
_cell.angle_gamma   90.00
#
_symmetry.space_group_name_H-M   'P 1'
#
loop_
_entity.id
_entity.type
_entity.pdbx_description
1 polymer ?
#
loop_
_entity_poly.entity_id
_entity_poly.type
_entity_poly.pdbx_seq_one_letter_code
_entity_poly.pdbx_strand_id
1 'polypeptide(L)'
;VAAEREVSFDNGLDGSIAEDCFFAMKAFSKGYSFNFIEGEMWEKSPFTFWDFIQQRKRWIQGILLVVHSKAIPIKNKLLLACSCYSWLTLPLSVSNLVLASKYPIPCPPIIDFICAFIGAVNIYMFVFGVIKSFTVYRFGLGRFLLCLCAAVLVIPFNLVIENVAVIWGIFGKKHKFYVVNKNARPAVTV
;
A
#
# COMPACT_ATOMS: atom_id res chain seq x y z
N VAL A 1 19.26 -18.29 -5.58
CA VAL A 1 18.45 -19.06 -6.55
C VAL A 1 17.65 -20.23 -5.91
N ALA A 2 18.08 -20.82 -4.78
CA ALA A 2 17.31 -21.92 -4.15
C ALA A 2 15.89 -21.52 -3.68
N ALA A 3 15.76 -20.35 -3.01
CA ALA A 3 14.48 -19.89 -2.48
C ALA A 3 13.40 -19.67 -3.57
N GLU A 4 13.78 -19.08 -4.71
CA GLU A 4 12.86 -18.86 -5.85
C GLU A 4 12.37 -20.17 -6.45
N ARG A 5 13.26 -21.16 -6.59
CA ARG A 5 12.92 -22.48 -7.12
C ARG A 5 12.01 -23.26 -6.17
N GLU A 6 12.19 -23.09 -4.87
CA GLU A 6 11.44 -23.83 -3.86
C GLU A 6 10.07 -23.22 -3.55
N VAL A 7 9.95 -21.89 -3.60
CA VAL A 7 8.70 -21.18 -3.36
C VAL A 7 7.86 -21.09 -4.63
N SER A 8 8.51 -20.84 -5.78
CA SER A 8 7.91 -20.55 -7.09
C SER A 8 6.98 -19.34 -7.10
N PHE A 9 6.90 -18.67 -8.25
CA PHE A 9 5.94 -17.60 -8.51
C PHE A 9 4.61 -18.13 -9.05
N ASP A 10 4.57 -19.38 -9.52
CA ASP A 10 3.36 -20.00 -10.05
C ASP A 10 2.51 -20.61 -8.92
N ASN A 11 1.68 -19.76 -8.30
CA ASN A 11 0.81 -20.12 -7.17
C ASN A 11 -0.69 -20.06 -7.54
N GLY A 12 -1.02 -20.10 -8.83
CA GLY A 12 -2.39 -20.05 -9.33
C GLY A 12 -3.00 -18.64 -9.38
N LEU A 13 -4.28 -18.57 -9.77
CA LEU A 13 -5.01 -17.31 -10.05
C LEU A 13 -5.10 -16.38 -8.84
N ASP A 14 -5.20 -16.92 -7.63
CA ASP A 14 -5.27 -16.13 -6.39
C ASP A 14 -3.91 -15.53 -5.99
N GLY A 15 -2.81 -16.17 -6.39
CA GLY A 15 -1.45 -15.67 -6.19
C GLY A 15 -1.02 -14.66 -7.25
N SER A 16 -1.62 -14.67 -8.44
CA SER A 16 -1.17 -13.88 -9.59
C SER A 16 -1.39 -12.36 -9.43
N ILE A 17 -2.30 -11.91 -8.57
CA ILE A 17 -2.59 -10.47 -8.43
C ILE A 17 -1.58 -9.74 -7.53
N ALA A 18 -1.11 -10.43 -6.48
CA ALA A 18 -0.05 -9.98 -5.57
C ALA A 18 0.98 -11.10 -5.42
N GLU A 19 1.61 -11.44 -6.55
CA GLU A 19 2.61 -12.50 -6.67
C GLU A 19 3.81 -12.28 -5.73
N ASP A 20 4.21 -11.02 -5.59
CA ASP A 20 5.26 -10.54 -4.68
C ASP A 20 4.91 -10.81 -3.21
N CYS A 21 3.71 -10.43 -2.81
CA CYS A 21 3.21 -10.62 -1.45
C CYS A 21 3.00 -12.10 -1.15
N PHE A 22 2.45 -12.86 -2.10
CA PHE A 22 2.24 -14.30 -1.95
C PHE A 22 3.57 -15.04 -1.82
N PHE A 23 4.55 -14.71 -2.67
CA PHE A 23 5.89 -15.25 -2.62
C PHE A 23 6.55 -14.96 -1.27
N ALA A 24 6.53 -13.70 -0.82
CA ALA A 24 7.13 -13.30 0.46
C ALA A 24 6.51 -14.05 1.64
N MET A 25 5.18 -14.19 1.68
CA MET A 25 4.48 -14.87 2.76
C MET A 25 4.74 -16.39 2.76
N LYS A 26 4.83 -17.00 1.58
CA LYS A 26 5.16 -18.42 1.43
C LYS A 26 6.63 -18.69 1.78
N ALA A 27 7.56 -17.82 1.39
CA ALA A 27 8.95 -17.88 1.81
C ALA A 27 9.08 -17.74 3.34
N PHE A 28 8.34 -16.81 3.95
CA PHE A 28 8.30 -16.65 5.40
C PHE A 28 7.78 -17.91 6.10
N SER A 29 6.76 -18.58 5.55
CA SER A 29 6.26 -19.85 6.11
C SER A 29 7.26 -21.00 6.04
N LYS A 30 8.24 -20.93 5.13
CA LYS A 30 9.33 -21.90 4.99
C LYS A 30 10.55 -21.57 5.87
N GLY A 31 10.47 -20.52 6.68
CA GLY A 31 11.54 -20.12 7.60
C GLY A 31 12.63 -19.26 6.97
N TYR A 32 12.42 -18.73 5.75
CA TYR A 32 13.34 -17.76 5.17
C TYR A 32 13.24 -16.41 5.92
N SER A 33 14.40 -15.76 6.11
CA SER A 33 14.49 -14.41 6.65
C SER A 33 14.60 -13.38 5.54
N PHE A 34 14.11 -12.16 5.82
CA PHE A 34 14.23 -11.01 4.93
C PHE A 34 15.23 -10.02 5.50
N ASN A 35 16.03 -9.42 4.63
CA ASN A 35 16.94 -8.34 4.99
C ASN A 35 16.84 -7.21 3.96
N PHE A 36 17.16 -6.00 4.37
CA PHE A 36 17.22 -4.86 3.48
C PHE A 36 18.59 -4.83 2.81
N ILE A 37 18.58 -4.79 1.48
CA ILE A 37 19.80 -4.59 0.68
C ILE A 37 19.90 -3.10 0.41
N GLU A 38 21.04 -2.50 0.75
CA GLU A 38 21.33 -1.11 0.42
C GLU A 38 21.54 -0.98 -1.09
N GLY A 39 20.61 -0.30 -1.78
CA GLY A 39 20.66 -0.11 -3.22
C GLY A 39 19.64 0.91 -3.70
N GLU A 40 19.91 1.54 -4.84
CA GLU A 40 18.97 2.47 -5.48
C GLU A 40 18.05 1.70 -6.43
N MET A 41 16.74 1.71 -6.14
CA MET A 41 15.72 1.14 -7.02
C MET A 41 15.11 2.22 -7.90
N TRP A 42 15.32 2.12 -9.21
CA TRP A 42 14.79 3.05 -10.20
C TRP A 42 13.39 2.63 -10.63
N GLU A 43 12.39 2.95 -9.81
CA GLU A 43 10.98 2.71 -10.13
C GLU A 43 10.30 3.92 -10.78
N LYS A 44 9.35 3.61 -11.67
CA LYS A 44 8.45 4.60 -12.25
C LYS A 44 7.11 4.58 -11.51
N SER A 45 6.73 5.73 -10.95
CA SER A 45 5.39 5.97 -10.44
C SER A 45 4.36 6.08 -11.58
N PRO A 46 3.08 5.82 -11.32
CA PRO A 46 2.02 6.09 -12.29
C PRO A 46 1.97 7.59 -12.63
N PHE A 47 1.79 7.88 -13.91
CA PHE A 47 1.75 9.25 -14.42
C PHE A 47 0.34 9.86 -14.43
N THR A 48 -0.70 9.04 -14.30
CA THR A 48 -2.11 9.48 -14.30
C THR A 48 -2.82 9.11 -13.00
N PHE A 49 -3.80 9.94 -12.60
CA PHE A 49 -4.63 9.65 -11.43
C PHE A 49 -5.41 8.33 -11.59
N TRP A 50 -5.86 8.03 -12.81
CA TRP A 50 -6.60 6.82 -13.10
C TRP A 50 -5.74 5.56 -12.93
N ASP A 51 -4.50 5.60 -13.40
CA ASP A 51 -3.54 4.50 -13.19
C ASP A 51 -3.18 4.33 -11.72
N PHE A 52 -3.07 5.42 -10.97
CA PHE A 52 -2.81 5.36 -9.53
C PHE A 52 -3.98 4.71 -8.77
N ILE A 53 -5.24 5.07 -9.05
CA ILE A 53 -6.42 4.44 -8.45
C ILE A 53 -6.44 2.93 -8.77
N GLN A 54 -6.18 2.56 -10.03
CA GLN A 54 -6.15 1.16 -10.43
C GLN A 54 -5.03 0.36 -9.77
N GLN A 55 -3.85 0.97 -9.59
CA GLN A 55 -2.74 0.35 -8.85
C GLN A 55 -3.14 0.06 -7.40
N ARG A 56 -3.74 1.05 -6.71
CA ARG A 56 -4.19 0.90 -5.31
C ARG A 56 -5.30 -0.13 -5.17
N LYS A 57 -6.25 -0.14 -6.10
CA LYS A 57 -7.28 -1.18 -6.20
C LYS A 57 -6.67 -2.57 -6.33
N ARG A 58 -5.69 -2.75 -7.23
CA ARG A 58 -4.99 -4.03 -7.42
C ARG A 58 -4.31 -4.49 -6.13
N TRP A 59 -3.63 -3.58 -5.42
CA TRP A 59 -2.96 -3.90 -4.16
C TRP A 59 -3.93 -4.40 -3.09
N ILE A 60 -5.06 -3.72 -2.88
CA ILE A 60 -6.07 -4.14 -1.90
C ILE A 60 -6.64 -5.51 -2.27
N GLN A 61 -7.03 -5.70 -3.54
CA GLN A 61 -7.59 -6.97 -4.00
C GLN A 61 -6.58 -8.12 -3.87
N GLY A 62 -5.32 -7.89 -4.23
CA GLY A 62 -4.26 -8.87 -4.10
C GLY A 62 -3.95 -9.25 -2.65
N ILE A 63 -3.79 -8.26 -1.75
CA ILE A 63 -3.55 -8.53 -0.33
C ILE A 63 -4.73 -9.27 0.30
N LEU A 64 -5.98 -8.91 -0.06
CA LEU A 64 -7.17 -9.63 0.41
C LEU A 64 -7.14 -11.11 0.00
N LEU A 65 -6.74 -11.42 -1.24
CA LEU A 65 -6.60 -12.81 -1.71
C LEU A 65 -5.51 -13.56 -0.95
N VAL A 66 -4.36 -12.92 -0.70
CA VAL A 66 -3.25 -13.51 0.08
C VAL A 66 -3.69 -13.80 1.52
N VAL A 67 -4.36 -12.86 2.18
CA VAL A 67 -4.83 -13.00 3.56
C VAL A 67 -5.89 -14.10 3.67
N HIS A 68 -6.75 -14.29 2.67
CA HIS A 68 -7.80 -15.33 2.67
C HIS A 68 -7.33 -16.68 2.09
N SER A 69 -6.13 -16.74 1.51
CA SER A 69 -5.59 -17.99 0.98
C SER A 69 -5.36 -19.02 2.09
N LYS A 70 -5.78 -20.26 1.83
CA LYS A 70 -5.54 -21.43 2.68
C LYS A 70 -4.11 -21.98 2.55
N ALA A 71 -3.39 -21.59 1.50
CA ALA A 71 -2.04 -22.08 1.23
C ALA A 71 -0.99 -21.55 2.22
N ILE A 72 -1.31 -20.50 2.99
CA ILE A 72 -0.37 -19.81 3.88
C ILE A 72 -0.88 -19.90 5.33
N PRO A 73 -0.05 -20.34 6.28
CA PRO A 73 -0.41 -20.41 7.70
C PRO A 73 -0.83 -19.05 8.25
N ILE A 74 -1.87 -19.02 9.08
CA ILE A 74 -2.43 -17.79 9.66
C ILE A 74 -1.37 -16.98 10.42
N LYS A 75 -0.48 -17.65 11.16
CA LYS A 75 0.59 -17.02 11.96
C LYS A 75 1.47 -16.09 11.12
N ASN A 76 1.80 -16.49 9.90
CA ASN A 76 2.70 -15.76 9.01
C ASN A 76 2.03 -14.56 8.35
N LYS A 77 0.70 -14.58 8.24
CA LYS A 77 -0.09 -13.50 7.64
C LYS A 77 -0.76 -12.56 8.65
N LEU A 78 -0.57 -12.74 9.96
CA LEU A 78 -1.22 -11.88 10.97
C LEU A 78 -0.89 -10.40 10.80
N LEU A 79 0.39 -10.05 10.66
CA LEU A 79 0.81 -8.66 10.48
C LEU A 79 0.30 -8.07 9.16
N LEU A 80 0.32 -8.86 8.09
CA LEU A 80 -0.25 -8.47 6.79
C LEU A 80 -1.76 -8.25 6.89
N ALA A 81 -2.47 -9.14 7.59
CA ALA A 81 -3.90 -9.03 7.82
C ALA A 81 -4.23 -7.76 8.62
N CYS A 82 -3.50 -7.47 9.70
CA CYS A 82 -3.67 -6.23 10.46
C CYS A 82 -3.51 -4.99 9.58
N SER A 83 -2.47 -4.95 8.74
CA SER A 83 -2.23 -3.84 7.81
C SER A 83 -3.35 -3.75 6.75
N CYS A 84 -3.79 -4.88 6.20
CA CYS A 84 -4.87 -4.95 5.22
C CYS A 84 -6.20 -4.45 5.79
N TYR A 85 -6.58 -4.91 6.99
CA TYR A 85 -7.82 -4.48 7.64
C TYR A 85 -7.77 -3.02 8.07
N SER A 86 -6.62 -2.54 8.54
CA SER A 86 -6.41 -1.10 8.80
C SER A 86 -6.65 -0.27 7.53
N TRP A 87 -6.20 -0.75 6.37
CA TRP A 87 -6.45 -0.08 5.10
C TRP A 87 -7.92 -0.19 4.65
N LEU A 88 -8.56 -1.33 4.89
CA LEU A 88 -9.96 -1.56 4.56
C LEU A 88 -10.93 -0.71 5.39
N THR A 89 -10.58 -0.41 6.65
CA THR A 89 -11.38 0.43 7.54
C THR A 89 -11.14 1.92 7.33
N LEU A 90 -10.20 2.33 6.46
CA LEU A 90 -9.92 3.73 6.14
C LEU A 90 -11.18 4.54 5.77
N PRO A 91 -12.11 4.06 4.91
CA PRO A 91 -13.34 4.81 4.59
C PRO A 91 -14.26 5.01 5.77
N LEU A 92 -14.29 4.05 6.71
CA LEU A 92 -15.08 4.17 7.92
C LEU A 92 -14.47 5.20 8.88
N SER A 93 -13.15 5.14 9.09
CA SER A 93 -12.44 6.09 9.95
C SER A 93 -12.54 7.53 9.45
N VAL A 94 -12.45 7.72 8.13
CA VAL A 94 -12.56 9.05 7.50
C VAL A 94 -14.00 9.57 7.58
N SER A 95 -14.98 8.70 7.34
CA SER A 95 -16.39 9.05 7.52
C SER A 95 -16.68 9.42 8.98
N ASN A 96 -16.10 8.71 9.95
CA ASN A 96 -16.24 9.03 11.37
C ASN A 96 -15.68 10.43 11.70
N LEU A 97 -14.53 10.81 11.14
CA LEU A 97 -13.95 12.15 11.33
C LEU A 97 -14.87 13.26 10.78
N VAL A 98 -15.47 13.04 9.61
CA VAL A 98 -16.41 13.99 9.00
C VAL A 98 -17.72 14.05 9.79
N LEU A 99 -18.23 12.91 10.23
CA LEU A 99 -19.48 12.82 11.00
C LEU A 99 -19.32 13.40 12.40
N ALA A 100 -18.23 13.10 13.10
CA ALA A 100 -17.91 13.65 14.42
C ALA A 100 -17.75 15.18 14.39
N SER A 101 -17.23 15.72 13.27
CA SER A 101 -17.14 17.17 13.07
C SER A 101 -18.51 17.85 12.92
N LYS A 102 -19.53 17.15 12.40
CA LYS A 102 -20.88 17.69 12.19
C LYS A 102 -21.88 17.32 13.30
N TYR A 103 -21.69 16.17 13.92
CA TYR A 103 -22.53 15.62 14.98
C TYR A 103 -21.61 15.10 16.08
N PRO A 104 -21.64 15.66 17.30
CA PRO A 104 -20.81 15.18 18.40
C PRO A 104 -21.31 13.82 18.89
N ILE A 105 -20.90 12.76 18.20
CA ILE A 105 -21.14 11.38 18.59
C ILE A 105 -20.07 10.99 19.61
N PRO A 106 -20.43 10.47 20.79
CA PRO A 106 -19.44 9.99 21.75
C PRO A 106 -18.70 8.77 21.18
N CYS A 107 -17.44 8.96 20.76
CA CYS A 107 -16.58 7.87 20.34
C CYS A 107 -15.86 7.26 21.55
N PRO A 108 -15.80 5.92 21.68
CA PRO A 108 -15.02 5.28 22.73
C PRO A 108 -13.54 5.68 22.61
N PRO A 109 -12.85 6.06 23.71
CA PRO A 109 -11.48 6.57 23.67
C PRO A 109 -10.46 5.56 23.10
N ILE A 110 -10.76 4.26 23.17
CA ILE A 110 -9.94 3.21 22.56
C ILE A 110 -9.94 3.31 21.03
N ILE A 111 -11.10 3.59 20.42
CA ILE A 111 -11.22 3.70 18.97
C ILE A 111 -10.52 4.97 18.47
N ASP A 112 -10.64 6.07 19.20
CA ASP A 112 -9.91 7.31 18.92
C ASP A 112 -8.40 7.09 18.99
N PHE A 113 -7.91 6.39 20.02
CA PHE A 113 -6.48 6.07 20.15
C PHE A 113 -5.98 5.23 18.97
N ILE A 114 -6.73 4.19 18.56
CA ILE A 114 -6.35 3.34 17.42
C ILE A 114 -6.34 4.15 16.11
N CYS A 115 -7.35 4.99 15.88
CA CYS A 115 -7.42 5.83 14.69
C CYS A 115 -6.27 6.84 14.65
N ALA A 116 -5.97 7.49 15.79
CA ALA A 116 -4.86 8.42 15.92
C ALA A 116 -3.51 7.73 15.69
N PHE A 117 -3.33 6.51 16.22
CA PHE A 117 -2.13 5.71 16.01
C PHE A 117 -1.93 5.35 14.54
N ILE A 118 -2.96 4.88 13.85
CA ILE A 118 -2.90 4.56 12.40
C ILE A 118 -2.55 5.82 11.59
N GLY A 119 -3.18 6.95 11.90
CA GLY A 119 -2.89 8.24 11.26
C GLY A 119 -1.45 8.69 11.49
N ALA A 120 -0.95 8.60 12.71
CA ALA A 120 0.43 8.95 13.06
C ALA A 120 1.46 8.07 12.34
N VAL A 121 1.22 6.76 12.27
CA VAL A 121 2.07 5.83 11.51
C VAL A 121 2.05 6.17 10.01
N ASN A 122 0.90 6.52 9.44
CA ASN A 122 0.81 6.92 8.04
C ASN A 122 1.65 8.17 7.75
N ILE A 123 1.49 9.24 8.56
CA ILE A 123 2.28 10.46 8.44
C ILE A 123 3.77 10.17 8.60
N TYR A 124 4.15 9.34 9.57
CA TYR A 124 5.52 8.91 9.79
C TYR A 124 6.10 8.23 8.54
N MET A 125 5.36 7.32 7.89
CA MET A 125 5.82 6.62 6.69
C MET A 125 6.04 7.58 5.51
N PHE A 126 5.20 8.60 5.34
CA PHE A 126 5.41 9.64 4.33
C PHE A 126 6.67 10.48 4.62
N VAL A 127 6.83 10.93 5.86
CA VAL A 127 8.01 11.71 6.28
C VAL A 127 9.29 10.90 6.13
N PHE A 128 9.29 9.66 6.62
CA PHE A 128 10.41 8.74 6.50
C PHE A 128 10.77 8.47 5.03
N GLY A 129 9.76 8.29 4.16
CA GLY A 129 9.94 8.13 2.73
C GLY A 129 10.68 9.32 2.10
N VAL A 130 10.26 10.55 2.40
CA VAL A 130 10.94 11.76 1.90
C VAL A 130 12.39 11.83 2.38
N ILE A 131 12.64 11.56 3.67
CA ILE A 131 13.98 11.57 4.24
C ILE A 131 14.91 10.55 3.55
N LYS A 132 14.39 9.35 3.25
CA LYS A 132 15.17 8.29 2.59
C LYS A 132 15.35 8.53 1.09
N SER A 133 14.34 9.07 0.40
CA SER A 133 14.39 9.33 -1.03
C SER A 133 15.26 10.53 -1.39
N PHE A 134 15.24 11.58 -0.57
CA PHE A 134 15.98 12.82 -0.84
C PHE A 134 17.09 13.00 0.19
N THR A 135 18.32 12.70 -0.22
CA THR A 135 19.50 13.03 0.58
C THR A 135 19.72 14.54 0.61
N VAL A 136 19.73 15.12 1.82
CA VAL A 136 19.93 16.57 2.05
C VAL A 136 21.20 17.09 1.36
N TYR A 137 22.24 16.27 1.34
CA TYR A 137 23.53 16.58 0.69
C TYR A 137 23.42 16.82 -0.82
N ARG A 138 22.49 16.13 -1.52
CA ARG A 138 22.36 16.19 -2.98
C ARG A 138 21.38 17.26 -3.46
N PHE A 139 20.35 17.57 -2.66
CA PHE A 139 19.25 18.47 -3.06
C PHE A 139 19.28 19.86 -2.39
N GLY A 140 20.04 20.02 -1.30
CA GLY A 140 20.04 21.24 -0.48
C GLY A 140 18.84 21.35 0.45
N LEU A 141 19.04 21.99 1.61
CA LEU A 141 18.07 22.02 2.72
C LEU A 141 16.71 22.64 2.32
N GLY A 142 16.71 23.71 1.53
CA GLY A 142 15.47 24.40 1.13
C GLY A 142 14.55 23.56 0.25
N ARG A 143 15.11 22.85 -0.75
CA ARG A 143 14.33 21.96 -1.62
C ARG A 143 13.83 20.74 -0.86
N PHE A 144 14.65 20.22 0.05
CA PHE A 144 14.26 19.14 0.94
C PHE A 144 13.06 19.51 1.82
N LEU A 145 13.10 20.69 2.46
CA LEU A 145 11.97 21.19 3.27
C LEU A 145 10.71 21.39 2.42
N LEU A 146 10.84 21.92 1.20
CA LEU A 146 9.70 22.05 0.29
C LEU A 146 9.09 20.69 -0.05
N CYS A 147 9.92 19.68 -0.37
CA CYS A 147 9.44 18.31 -0.61
C CYS A 147 8.73 17.71 0.61
N LEU A 148 9.25 17.97 1.82
CA LEU A 148 8.62 17.52 3.06
C LEU A 148 7.24 18.17 3.27
N CYS A 149 7.16 19.49 3.12
CA CYS A 149 5.89 20.22 3.20
C CYS A 149 4.90 19.74 2.13
N ALA A 150 5.36 19.57 0.89
CA ALA A 150 4.54 19.07 -0.20
C ALA A 150 4.01 17.66 0.08
N ALA A 151 4.84 16.76 0.65
CA ALA A 151 4.39 15.43 1.01
C ALA A 151 3.25 15.46 2.03
N VAL A 152 3.36 16.31 3.07
CA VAL A 152 2.30 16.48 4.08
C VAL A 152 1.02 17.08 3.47
N LEU A 153 1.16 18.07 2.58
CA LEU A 153 0.01 18.70 1.90
C LEU A 153 -0.73 17.74 0.96
N VAL A 154 -0.04 16.74 0.41
CA VAL A 154 -0.63 15.74 -0.50
C VAL A 154 -1.37 14.62 0.25
N ILE A 155 -1.12 14.43 1.56
CA ILE A 155 -1.82 13.41 2.39
C ILE A 155 -3.35 13.46 2.24
N PRO A 156 -4.05 14.59 2.43
CA PRO A 156 -5.51 14.63 2.29
C PRO A 156 -5.98 14.25 0.88
N PHE A 157 -5.23 14.62 -0.15
CA PHE A 157 -5.54 14.23 -1.52
C PHE A 157 -5.37 12.72 -1.74
N ASN A 158 -4.27 12.15 -1.25
CA ASN A 158 -4.03 10.71 -1.30
C ASN A 158 -5.13 9.94 -0.55
N LEU A 159 -5.60 10.48 0.58
CA LEU A 159 -6.65 9.91 1.41
C LEU A 159 -8.00 9.82 0.64
N VAL A 160 -8.35 10.82 -0.18
CA VAL A 160 -9.53 10.73 -1.07
C VAL A 160 -9.37 9.63 -2.11
N ILE A 161 -8.22 9.56 -2.76
CA ILE A 161 -7.95 8.54 -3.78
C ILE A 161 -8.00 7.13 -3.18
N GLU A 162 -7.37 6.93 -2.02
CA GLU A 162 -7.38 5.64 -1.33
C GLU A 162 -8.79 5.22 -0.97
N ASN A 163 -9.66 6.12 -0.50
CA ASN A 163 -11.06 5.80 -0.25
C ASN A 163 -11.80 5.30 -1.50
N VAL A 164 -11.64 6.01 -2.62
CA VAL A 164 -12.24 5.59 -3.90
C VAL A 164 -11.70 4.23 -4.33
N ALA A 165 -10.39 4.00 -4.18
CA ALA A 165 -9.76 2.73 -4.52
C ALA A 165 -10.20 1.58 -3.62
N VAL A 166 -10.38 1.80 -2.31
CA VAL A 166 -10.88 0.80 -1.35
C VAL A 166 -12.31 0.41 -1.67
N ILE A 167 -13.21 1.40 -1.81
CA ILE A 167 -14.61 1.17 -2.15
C ILE A 167 -14.70 0.40 -3.48
N TRP A 168 -13.97 0.85 -4.50
CA TRP A 168 -13.96 0.16 -5.79
C TRP A 168 -13.28 -1.22 -5.74
N GLY A 169 -12.32 -1.44 -4.85
CA GLY A 169 -11.68 -2.73 -4.61
C GLY A 169 -12.62 -3.75 -3.97
N ILE A 170 -13.46 -3.30 -3.03
CA ILE A 170 -14.49 -4.14 -2.36
C ILE A 170 -15.57 -4.58 -3.35
N PHE A 171 -16.10 -3.63 -4.14
CA PHE A 171 -17.20 -3.89 -5.09
C PHE A 171 -16.74 -4.39 -6.47
N GLY A 172 -15.46 -4.26 -6.78
CA GLY A 172 -14.89 -4.66 -8.07
C GLY A 172 -14.65 -6.17 -8.18
N LYS A 173 -14.72 -6.71 -9.40
CA LYS A 173 -14.33 -8.10 -9.70
C LYS A 173 -12.88 -8.33 -9.24
N LYS A 174 -12.68 -9.33 -8.37
CA LYS A 174 -11.40 -9.58 -7.68
C LYS A 174 -10.31 -10.23 -8.53
N HIS A 175 -10.64 -10.78 -9.71
CA HIS A 175 -9.71 -11.59 -10.53
C HIS A 175 -9.25 -10.91 -11.83
N LYS A 176 -9.29 -9.57 -11.94
CA LYS A 176 -8.76 -8.86 -13.13
C LYS A 176 -7.41 -8.22 -12.83
N PHE A 177 -6.36 -8.75 -13.43
CA PHE A 177 -5.02 -8.15 -13.38
C PHE A 177 -4.95 -6.97 -14.35
N TYR A 178 -4.95 -5.74 -13.82
CA TYR A 178 -4.73 -4.54 -14.62
C TYR A 178 -3.25 -4.16 -14.58
N VAL A 179 -2.62 -4.14 -15.76
CA VAL A 179 -1.25 -3.65 -15.93
C VAL A 179 -1.29 -2.14 -16.07
N VAL A 180 -0.69 -1.43 -15.12
CA VAL A 180 -0.56 0.03 -15.17
C VAL A 180 0.31 0.42 -16.35
N ASN A 181 -0.20 1.33 -17.19
CA ASN A 181 0.56 1.82 -18.33
C ASN A 181 1.62 2.82 -17.84
N LYS A 182 2.89 2.42 -17.89
CA LYS A 182 4.04 3.23 -17.44
C LYS A 182 4.64 4.10 -18.55
N ASN A 183 3.95 4.23 -19.69
CA ASN A 183 4.45 4.97 -20.85
C ASN A 183 3.74 6.32 -21.00
N ALA A 184 4.50 7.42 -20.95
CA ALA A 184 4.00 8.77 -21.26
C ALA A 184 3.84 9.05 -22.76
N ARG A 185 4.30 8.12 -23.63
CA ARG A 185 4.17 8.17 -25.09
C ARG A 185 3.64 6.82 -25.59
N PRO A 186 2.82 6.78 -26.66
CA PRO A 186 2.45 5.51 -27.29
C PRO A 186 3.73 4.75 -27.65
N ALA A 187 3.73 3.44 -27.40
CA ALA A 187 4.85 2.59 -27.77
C ALA A 187 5.10 2.76 -29.26
N VAL A 188 6.27 3.26 -29.63
CA VAL A 188 6.72 3.21 -31.02
C VAL A 188 6.96 1.74 -31.30
N THR A 189 6.02 1.13 -32.01
CA THR A 189 6.21 -0.19 -32.62
C THR A 189 7.37 -0.07 -33.60
N VAL A 190 8.50 -0.68 -33.26
CA VAL A 190 9.57 -0.98 -34.23
C VAL A 190 9.35 -2.38 -34.73
#